data_AF-A0A077M0V4-F1
#
_entry.id   AF-A0A077M0V4-F1
#
_cell.length_a   1.000
_cell.length_b   1.000
_cell.length_c   1.000
_cell.angle_alpha   90.00
_cell.angle_beta   90.00
_cell.angle_gamma   90.00
#
_symmetry.space_group_name_H-M   'P 1'
#
loop_
_entity.id
_entity.type
_entity.pdbx_description
1 polymer ?
#
loop_
_entity_poly.entity_id
_entity_poly.type
_entity_poly.pdbx_seq_one_letter_code
_entity_poly.pdbx_strand_id
1 'polypeptide(L)'
;MTSTGAAELGDSGRPRDGAVMTVALQLVTPEGIDRTIALARLGASPRAQQVIVPIPCVETCTVRGIAFASAVGVPLGDTVTLSGVSTDRHGVGLGSASQWRAGAGPNGATSVQAVPDGLRMRVTTAGGPDLVVESAGLPESVPALVTPALAASTDPASTAQFVDGSTLLVSAAGRVPYAPGARASTFVVDLDTLLLQRWRGTGDAVLEVYSDRADPAYLRSVADRLARQGIHVVDTRTRAALEERYAESAAAWSLRLALVVGILAVLVVALALIVLVESSARERSRDYAGLRLAGLGARSVRRVAVGELLPVVVVASILGLGAGALATHAAMPRIPLFPTGSAVYPVDLTLAWWAVGAAAVVALAALGATAVLAAARVSARSGPDRLREAG
;
A
#
# COMPACT_ATOMS: atom_id res chain seq x y z
N MET A 1 38.94 -2.96 -20.32
CA MET A 1 39.26 -2.53 -21.71
C MET A 1 38.52 -1.23 -21.97
N THR A 2 39.22 -0.14 -22.25
CA THR A 2 38.62 1.18 -22.55
C THR A 2 38.36 1.29 -24.05
N SER A 3 37.16 1.68 -24.46
CA SER A 3 36.91 2.08 -25.85
C SER A 3 37.41 3.51 -26.05
N THR A 4 37.79 3.83 -27.28
CA THR A 4 38.15 5.21 -27.65
C THR A 4 36.96 5.84 -28.36
N GLY A 5 36.50 6.98 -27.84
CA GLY A 5 35.45 7.78 -28.46
C GLY A 5 36.01 9.01 -29.15
N ALA A 6 35.42 9.38 -30.29
CA ALA A 6 35.67 10.65 -30.94
C ALA A 6 34.42 11.52 -30.85
N ALA A 7 34.61 12.78 -30.47
CA ALA A 7 33.58 13.81 -30.51
C ALA A 7 34.06 14.95 -31.41
N GLU A 8 33.21 15.38 -32.33
CA GLU A 8 33.49 16.55 -33.17
C GLU A 8 32.70 17.75 -32.66
N LEU A 9 33.43 18.74 -32.15
CA LEU A 9 32.88 20.01 -31.71
C LEU A 9 33.08 21.04 -32.82
N GLY A 10 31.97 21.54 -33.36
CA GLY A 10 31.94 22.60 -34.35
C GLY A 10 32.12 23.99 -33.75
N ASP A 11 32.06 25.00 -34.63
CA ASP A 11 32.29 26.41 -34.34
C ASP A 11 31.60 26.89 -33.05
N SER A 12 32.40 27.44 -32.14
CA SER A 12 31.94 28.10 -30.92
C SER A 12 31.95 29.61 -31.12
N GLY A 13 30.84 30.26 -30.82
CA GLY A 13 30.78 31.73 -30.82
C GLY A 13 31.90 32.30 -29.95
N ARG A 14 32.50 33.42 -30.34
CA ARG A 14 33.62 34.01 -29.60
C ARG A 14 33.15 34.33 -28.16
N PRO A 15 33.68 33.66 -27.11
CA PRO A 15 33.32 34.03 -25.75
C PRO A 15 33.78 35.47 -25.50
N ARG A 16 32.90 36.28 -24.92
CA ARG A 16 33.29 37.60 -24.43
C ARG A 16 34.26 37.38 -23.24
N ASP A 17 35.41 38.05 -23.28
CA ASP A 17 36.32 38.20 -22.13
C ASP A 17 37.16 37.00 -21.66
N GLY A 18 37.63 36.14 -22.57
CA GLY A 18 38.66 35.14 -22.25
C GLY A 18 38.19 34.01 -21.32
N ALA A 19 36.88 33.91 -21.09
CA ALA A 19 36.25 32.86 -20.33
C ALA A 19 36.49 31.47 -20.96
N VAL A 20 36.71 30.47 -20.11
CA VAL A 20 36.89 29.07 -20.51
C VAL A 20 35.66 28.28 -20.12
N MET A 21 35.06 27.59 -21.09
CA MET A 21 33.96 26.66 -20.87
C MET A 21 34.44 25.23 -20.96
N THR A 22 34.10 24.40 -19.99
CA THR A 22 34.30 22.96 -20.11
C THR A 22 33.02 22.32 -20.63
N VAL A 23 33.15 21.53 -21.69
CA VAL A 23 32.09 20.67 -22.21
C VAL A 23 32.39 19.25 -21.78
N ALA A 24 31.41 18.59 -21.17
CA ALA A 24 31.53 17.20 -20.73
C ALA A 24 30.33 16.36 -21.18
N LEU A 25 30.58 15.10 -21.49
CA LEU A 25 29.55 14.12 -21.78
C LEU A 25 29.19 13.38 -20.50
N GLN A 26 27.90 13.32 -20.18
CA GLN A 26 27.40 12.50 -19.09
C GLN A 26 26.87 11.18 -19.66
N LEU A 27 27.48 10.08 -19.24
CA LEU A 27 27.16 8.73 -19.67
C LEU A 27 26.66 7.91 -18.49
N VAL A 28 25.73 7.00 -18.78
CA VAL A 28 25.33 5.93 -17.86
C VAL A 28 25.84 4.62 -18.41
N THR A 29 26.65 3.94 -17.59
CA THR A 29 27.17 2.60 -17.89
C THR A 29 26.07 1.53 -17.78
N PRO A 30 26.26 0.31 -18.33
CA PRO A 30 25.32 -0.80 -18.14
C PRO A 30 25.01 -1.09 -16.67
N GLU A 31 25.97 -0.83 -15.77
CA GLU A 31 25.84 -1.01 -14.33
C GLU A 31 25.12 0.15 -13.62
N GLY A 32 24.60 1.13 -14.36
CA GLY A 32 23.91 2.31 -13.81
C GLY A 32 24.87 3.34 -13.17
N ILE A 33 26.17 3.24 -13.45
CA ILE A 33 27.18 4.19 -12.95
C ILE A 33 27.28 5.40 -13.87
N ASP A 34 27.06 6.59 -13.30
CA ASP A 34 27.28 7.88 -13.95
C ASP A 34 28.78 8.11 -14.17
N ARG A 35 29.14 8.46 -15.40
CA ARG A 35 30.48 8.88 -15.78
C ARG A 35 30.40 10.23 -16.50
N THR A 36 31.07 11.22 -15.95
CA THR A 36 31.26 12.52 -16.61
C THR A 36 32.62 12.50 -17.29
N ILE A 37 32.64 12.66 -18.60
CA ILE A 37 33.85 12.67 -19.42
C ILE A 37 34.03 14.08 -19.97
N ALA A 38 35.08 14.77 -19.54
CA ALA A 38 35.43 16.05 -20.13
C ALA A 38 35.81 15.86 -21.60
N LEU A 39 35.07 16.50 -22.51
CA LEU A 39 35.33 16.48 -23.94
C LEU A 39 36.32 17.59 -24.29
N ALA A 40 36.00 18.84 -23.95
CA ALA A 40 36.82 19.98 -24.36
C ALA A 40 36.81 21.10 -23.34
N ARG A 41 37.83 21.96 -23.44
CA ARG A 41 37.86 23.29 -22.85
C ARG A 41 37.82 24.31 -23.98
N LEU A 42 36.66 24.89 -24.20
CA LEU A 42 36.42 25.91 -25.23
C LEU A 42 36.86 27.27 -24.67
N GLY A 43 37.69 27.97 -25.44
CA GLY A 43 38.20 29.32 -25.14
C GLY A 43 38.07 30.23 -26.35
N ALA A 44 38.83 31.32 -26.41
CA ALA A 44 38.66 32.41 -27.39
C ALA A 44 38.85 32.06 -28.90
N SER A 45 39.11 30.80 -29.27
CA SER A 45 39.34 30.37 -30.67
C SER A 45 38.18 29.55 -31.25
N PRO A 46 37.48 30.05 -32.29
CA PRO A 46 36.29 29.45 -32.89
C PRO A 46 36.59 28.31 -33.89
N ARG A 47 37.57 27.45 -33.60
CA ARG A 47 37.92 26.36 -34.53
C ARG A 47 37.23 25.08 -34.14
N ALA A 48 36.62 24.42 -35.14
CA ALA A 48 36.15 23.07 -35.00
C ALA A 48 37.29 22.18 -34.47
N GLN A 49 37.02 21.44 -33.41
CA GLN A 49 37.98 20.58 -32.75
C GLN A 49 37.43 19.16 -32.70
N GLN A 50 38.19 18.23 -33.27
CA GLN A 50 37.98 16.81 -33.04
C GLN A 50 38.69 16.43 -31.74
N VAL A 51 37.95 15.85 -30.81
CA VAL A 51 38.47 15.41 -29.52
C VAL A 51 38.33 13.90 -29.44
N ILE A 52 39.44 13.23 -29.15
CA ILE A 52 39.48 11.80 -28.90
C ILE A 52 39.66 11.60 -27.40
N VAL A 53 38.69 10.93 -26.76
CA VAL A 53 38.69 10.66 -25.32
C VAL A 53 38.46 9.18 -25.03
N PRO A 54 39.12 8.62 -24.01
CA PRO A 54 38.83 7.27 -23.56
C PRO A 54 37.44 7.23 -22.91
N ILE A 55 36.58 6.35 -23.42
CA ILE A 55 35.25 6.11 -22.87
C ILE A 55 35.29 4.78 -22.10
N PRO A 56 34.91 4.75 -20.81
CA PRO A 56 34.91 3.53 -20.00
C PRO A 56 33.67 2.67 -20.28
N CYS A 57 33.34 2.44 -21.55
CA CYS A 57 32.15 1.71 -21.98
C CYS A 57 32.57 0.55 -22.88
N VAL A 58 32.32 -0.69 -22.44
CA VAL A 58 32.81 -1.89 -23.14
C VAL A 58 31.78 -2.42 -24.15
N GLU A 59 30.48 -2.27 -23.85
CA GLU A 59 29.39 -2.78 -24.69
C GLU A 59 28.39 -1.68 -25.09
N THR A 60 27.62 -1.14 -24.14
CA THR A 60 26.58 -0.13 -24.42
C THR A 60 26.50 0.91 -23.31
N CYS A 61 26.76 2.18 -23.60
CA CYS A 61 26.46 3.29 -22.69
C CYS A 61 25.38 4.16 -23.27
N THR A 62 24.50 4.65 -22.39
CA THR A 62 23.45 5.59 -22.78
C THR A 62 23.93 7.00 -22.49
N VAL A 63 23.85 7.89 -23.49
CA VAL A 63 24.14 9.31 -23.27
C VAL A 63 23.00 9.92 -22.49
N ARG A 64 23.31 10.43 -21.31
CA ARG A 64 22.33 11.08 -20.43
C ARG A 64 22.22 12.57 -20.70
N GLY A 65 23.35 13.22 -20.94
CA GLY A 65 23.37 14.67 -21.07
C GLY A 65 24.71 15.20 -21.54
N ILE A 66 24.70 16.48 -21.90
CA ILE A 66 25.89 17.25 -22.24
C ILE A 66 25.97 18.39 -21.22
N ALA A 67 27.00 18.36 -20.40
CA ALA A 67 27.22 19.31 -19.32
C ALA A 67 28.16 20.43 -19.77
N PHE A 68 27.84 21.64 -19.35
CA PHE A 68 28.60 22.85 -19.59
C PHE A 68 28.93 23.51 -18.26
N ALA A 69 30.22 23.73 -18.02
CA ALA A 69 30.71 24.34 -16.80
C ALA A 69 31.58 25.56 -17.12
N SER A 70 31.46 26.62 -16.33
CA SER A 70 32.38 27.76 -16.34
C SER A 70 32.84 28.08 -14.91
N ALA A 71 33.89 28.87 -14.78
CA ALA A 71 34.33 29.33 -13.46
C ALA A 71 33.22 30.14 -12.76
N VAL A 72 33.14 30.00 -11.44
CA VAL A 72 32.13 30.70 -10.61
C VAL A 72 32.25 32.21 -10.82
N GLY A 73 31.12 32.88 -11.09
CA GLY A 73 31.05 34.32 -11.31
C GLY A 73 31.55 34.80 -12.68
N VAL A 74 31.88 33.89 -13.60
CA VAL A 74 32.27 34.23 -14.98
C VAL A 74 31.08 33.99 -15.90
N PRO A 75 30.36 35.05 -16.31
CA PRO A 75 29.26 34.92 -17.24
C PRO A 75 29.77 34.49 -18.62
N LEU A 76 29.05 33.61 -19.27
CA LEU A 76 29.39 33.07 -20.57
C LEU A 76 28.12 32.90 -21.40
N GLY A 77 28.18 33.33 -22.65
CA GLY A 77 27.14 33.11 -23.65
C GLY A 77 27.77 32.57 -24.93
N ASP A 78 27.58 31.29 -25.20
CA ASP A 78 28.23 30.63 -26.34
C ASP A 78 27.25 29.67 -27.07
N THR A 79 27.57 29.31 -28.30
CA THR A 79 26.87 28.31 -29.09
C THR A 79 27.84 27.19 -29.41
N VAL A 80 27.57 25.98 -28.94
CA VAL A 80 28.38 24.79 -29.21
C VAL A 80 27.63 23.90 -30.18
N THR A 81 28.27 23.53 -31.29
CA THR A 81 27.72 22.51 -32.19
C THR A 81 28.42 21.18 -31.92
N LEU A 82 27.68 20.12 -31.61
CA LEU A 82 28.21 18.77 -31.49
C LEU A 82 27.80 17.98 -32.72
N SER A 83 28.75 17.71 -33.61
CA SER A 83 28.46 17.14 -34.93
C SER A 83 28.34 15.62 -34.90
N GLY A 84 29.00 14.97 -33.95
CA GLY A 84 28.92 13.53 -33.81
C GLY A 84 29.64 13.06 -32.56
N VAL A 85 29.14 11.95 -32.02
CA VAL A 85 29.84 11.16 -31.01
C VAL A 85 29.91 9.75 -31.55
N SER A 86 31.12 9.24 -31.73
CA SER A 86 31.35 7.87 -32.16
C SER A 86 32.24 7.15 -31.15
N THR A 87 32.04 5.85 -31.05
CA THR A 87 32.99 4.93 -30.42
C THR A 87 33.68 4.11 -31.51
N ASP A 88 34.86 3.58 -31.19
CA ASP A 88 35.62 2.64 -32.01
C ASP A 88 34.81 1.47 -32.60
N ARG A 89 33.67 1.10 -31.99
CA ARG A 89 32.80 0.00 -32.46
C ARG A 89 31.45 0.44 -33.02
N HIS A 90 30.89 1.57 -32.58
CA HIS A 90 29.56 2.05 -33.00
C HIS A 90 29.43 3.57 -32.94
N GLY A 91 28.70 4.16 -33.89
CA GLY A 91 28.24 5.56 -33.77
C GLY A 91 27.22 5.69 -32.64
N VAL A 92 27.43 6.65 -31.72
CA VAL A 92 26.42 6.99 -30.72
C VAL A 92 25.48 7.99 -31.37
N GLY A 93 24.32 7.49 -31.80
CA GLY A 93 23.31 8.35 -32.41
C GLY A 93 22.88 9.43 -31.43
N LEU A 94 23.30 10.67 -31.66
CA LEU A 94 22.86 11.83 -30.89
C LEU A 94 21.36 12.11 -31.09
N GLY A 95 20.76 11.57 -32.15
CA GLY A 95 19.33 11.70 -32.36
C GLY A 95 18.88 13.07 -32.85
N SER A 96 17.58 13.33 -32.84
CA SER A 96 16.99 14.64 -33.20
C SER A 96 16.95 15.57 -31.99
N ALA A 97 16.86 16.88 -32.20
CA ALA A 97 16.76 17.83 -31.08
C ALA A 97 15.55 17.63 -30.17
N SER A 98 14.47 17.02 -30.65
CA SER A 98 13.32 16.62 -29.81
C SER A 98 13.67 15.54 -28.77
N GLN A 99 14.80 14.86 -28.94
CA GLN A 99 15.32 13.87 -28.00
C GLN A 99 16.23 14.51 -26.94
N TRP A 100 16.27 15.85 -26.87
CA TRP A 100 17.03 16.61 -25.89
C TRP A 100 16.19 17.71 -25.28
N ARG A 101 16.40 17.95 -23.98
CA ARG A 101 15.77 19.01 -23.22
C ARG A 101 16.81 20.02 -22.79
N ALA A 102 16.48 21.28 -23.03
CA ALA A 102 17.23 22.39 -22.49
C ALA A 102 17.09 22.43 -20.97
N GLY A 103 18.20 22.52 -20.25
CA GLY A 103 18.23 22.86 -18.83
C GLY A 103 18.15 24.38 -18.63
N ALA A 104 17.44 24.80 -17.58
CA ALA A 104 17.40 26.17 -17.08
C ALA A 104 17.51 26.19 -15.56
N GLY A 105 18.19 27.19 -15.01
CA GLY A 105 18.37 27.37 -13.58
C GLY A 105 18.69 28.82 -13.22
N PRO A 106 18.85 29.12 -11.93
CA PRO A 106 19.06 30.49 -11.44
C PRO A 106 20.28 31.18 -12.08
N ASN A 107 21.28 30.37 -12.44
CA ASN A 107 22.56 30.83 -12.96
C ASN A 107 22.73 30.63 -14.47
N GLY A 108 21.65 30.34 -15.20
CA GLY A 108 21.74 30.20 -16.66
C GLY A 108 20.65 29.36 -17.32
N ALA A 109 20.71 29.32 -18.63
CA ALA A 109 19.82 28.53 -19.47
C ALA A 109 20.58 27.97 -20.68
N THR A 110 20.08 26.85 -21.17
CA THR A 110 20.51 26.25 -22.42
C THR A 110 19.36 26.29 -23.44
N SER A 111 19.65 26.13 -24.72
CA SER A 111 18.66 25.81 -25.74
C SER A 111 19.26 24.87 -26.76
N VAL A 112 18.44 24.00 -27.35
CA VAL A 112 18.90 22.95 -28.28
C VAL A 112 18.18 23.10 -29.61
N GLN A 113 18.92 23.02 -30.70
CA GLN A 113 18.41 23.03 -32.06
C GLN A 113 19.07 21.91 -32.86
N ALA A 114 18.29 21.23 -33.70
CA ALA A 114 18.82 20.22 -34.60
C ALA A 114 19.52 20.92 -35.76
N VAL A 115 20.67 20.40 -36.16
CA VAL A 115 21.37 20.78 -37.41
C VAL A 115 21.60 19.52 -38.25
N PRO A 116 21.80 19.63 -39.58
CA PRO A 116 21.88 18.48 -40.48
C PRO A 116 22.86 17.40 -40.02
N ASP A 117 23.97 17.82 -39.45
CA ASP A 117 25.06 16.96 -39.00
C ASP A 117 25.24 17.02 -37.48
N GLY A 118 24.19 17.19 -36.66
CA GLY A 118 24.33 17.13 -35.19
C GLY A 118 23.39 18.00 -34.35
N LEU A 119 23.86 18.43 -33.18
CA LEU A 119 23.10 19.26 -32.22
C LEU A 119 23.79 20.60 -31.99
N ARG A 120 23.07 21.69 -32.24
CA ARG A 120 23.49 23.04 -31.88
C ARG A 120 22.88 23.43 -30.56
N MET A 121 23.72 23.67 -29.57
CA MET A 121 23.32 24.04 -28.21
C MET A 121 23.77 25.46 -27.92
N ARG A 122 22.85 26.34 -27.53
CA ARG A 122 23.20 27.67 -27.02
C ARG A 122 23.23 27.60 -25.50
N VAL A 123 24.30 28.09 -24.89
CA VAL A 123 24.50 28.05 -23.44
C VAL A 123 24.70 29.48 -22.97
N THR A 124 23.93 29.88 -21.97
CA THR A 124 24.07 31.15 -21.28
C THR A 124 24.16 30.87 -19.80
N THR A 125 25.28 31.20 -19.15
CA THR A 125 25.47 31.04 -17.71
C THR A 125 26.04 32.32 -17.10
N ALA A 126 25.72 32.58 -15.83
CA ALA A 126 26.33 33.61 -14.99
C ALA A 126 27.60 33.11 -14.25
N GLY A 127 28.00 31.85 -14.50
CA GLY A 127 29.03 31.14 -13.74
C GLY A 127 28.41 30.29 -12.62
N GLY A 128 29.01 29.14 -12.32
CA GLY A 128 28.52 28.24 -11.27
C GLY A 128 28.41 26.78 -11.71
N PRO A 129 27.50 25.98 -11.09
CA PRO A 129 27.41 24.55 -11.33
C PRO A 129 27.00 24.22 -12.77
N ASP A 130 27.29 22.99 -13.20
CA ASP A 130 27.05 22.50 -14.55
C ASP A 130 25.62 22.77 -15.03
N LEU A 131 25.50 23.44 -16.18
CA LEU A 131 24.27 23.45 -16.97
C LEU A 131 24.25 22.20 -17.83
N VAL A 132 23.17 21.43 -17.77
CA VAL A 132 23.07 20.16 -18.49
C VAL A 132 21.96 20.26 -19.54
N VAL A 133 22.30 19.89 -20.77
CA VAL A 133 21.33 19.53 -21.81
C VAL A 133 21.06 18.04 -21.66
N GLU A 134 19.89 17.66 -21.19
CA GLU A 134 19.55 16.27 -20.88
C GLU A 134 18.90 15.57 -22.06
N SER A 135 19.06 14.26 -22.17
CA SER A 135 18.29 13.45 -23.11
C SER A 135 16.81 13.43 -22.69
N ALA A 136 15.91 13.71 -23.62
CA ALA A 136 14.46 13.66 -23.44
C ALA A 136 13.93 12.22 -23.23
N GLY A 137 14.77 11.20 -23.44
CA GLY A 137 14.43 9.81 -23.12
C GLY A 137 14.31 9.54 -21.62
N LEU A 138 14.78 10.46 -20.76
CA LEU A 138 14.58 10.39 -19.31
C LEU A 138 13.31 11.17 -18.94
N PRO A 139 12.41 10.66 -18.09
CA PRO A 139 11.31 11.46 -17.57
C PRO A 139 11.83 12.67 -16.78
N GLU A 140 11.18 13.84 -16.87
CA GLU A 140 11.52 14.99 -16.00
C GLU A 140 11.04 14.74 -14.56
N SER A 141 9.94 14.02 -14.44
CA SER A 141 9.41 13.49 -13.19
C SER A 141 9.10 12.03 -13.34
N VAL A 142 9.20 11.27 -12.25
CA VAL A 142 8.81 9.86 -12.24
C VAL A 142 7.29 9.77 -12.06
N PRO A 143 6.56 9.17 -13.02
CA PRO A 143 5.14 8.91 -12.84
C PRO A 143 4.96 7.94 -11.67
N ALA A 144 4.09 8.31 -10.73
CA ALA A 144 3.81 7.55 -9.52
C ALA A 144 2.30 7.34 -9.34
N LEU A 145 1.93 6.18 -8.78
CA LEU A 145 0.62 5.99 -8.18
C LEU A 145 0.69 6.49 -6.73
N VAL A 146 -0.28 7.31 -6.33
CA VAL A 146 -0.32 7.91 -4.99
C VAL A 146 -1.42 7.30 -4.12
N THR A 147 -1.15 7.16 -2.83
CA THR A 147 -2.16 6.78 -1.84
C THR A 147 -3.09 7.96 -1.51
N PRO A 148 -4.30 7.72 -0.95
CA PRO A 148 -5.28 8.78 -0.72
C PRO A 148 -4.80 9.89 0.22
N ALA A 149 -4.03 9.55 1.27
CA ALA A 149 -3.51 10.53 2.22
C ALA A 149 -2.52 11.51 1.57
N LEU A 150 -1.78 11.05 0.57
CA LEU A 150 -0.83 11.87 -0.18
C LEU A 150 -1.54 12.69 -1.26
N ALA A 151 -2.51 12.10 -1.96
CA ALA A 151 -3.30 12.75 -3.00
C ALA A 151 -4.08 13.98 -2.49
N ALA A 152 -4.40 14.04 -1.20
CA ALA A 152 -5.04 15.18 -0.56
C ALA A 152 -4.11 16.39 -0.38
N SER A 153 -2.79 16.19 -0.49
CA SER A 153 -1.75 17.18 -0.17
C SER A 153 -0.88 17.64 -1.34
N THR A 154 -0.98 16.98 -2.51
CA THR A 154 0.01 17.15 -3.59
C THR A 154 -0.50 18.01 -4.75
N ASP A 155 0.29 19.03 -5.11
CA ASP A 155 0.37 19.60 -6.45
C ASP A 155 0.79 18.50 -7.47
N PRO A 156 0.51 18.66 -8.79
CA PRO A 156 0.77 17.63 -9.80
C PRO A 156 2.25 17.21 -9.92
N ALA A 157 3.17 18.03 -9.40
CA ALA A 157 4.57 17.69 -9.22
C ALA A 157 4.93 17.82 -7.73
N SER A 158 5.36 16.73 -7.12
CA SER A 158 5.77 16.67 -5.72
C SER A 158 7.19 16.14 -5.60
N THR A 159 7.88 16.48 -4.52
CA THR A 159 9.20 15.91 -4.24
C THR A 159 9.03 14.70 -3.32
N ALA A 160 9.45 13.53 -3.80
CA ALA A 160 9.69 12.38 -2.96
C ALA A 160 11.15 12.42 -2.48
N GLN A 161 11.42 11.91 -1.29
CA GLN A 161 12.79 11.68 -0.84
C GLN A 161 13.17 10.24 -1.15
N PHE A 162 14.31 10.07 -1.80
CA PHE A 162 14.99 8.80 -1.93
C PHE A 162 15.58 8.37 -0.59
N VAL A 163 15.94 7.09 -0.53
CA VAL A 163 16.60 6.45 0.59
C VAL A 163 17.95 7.09 0.91
N ASP A 164 18.65 7.59 -0.11
CA ASP A 164 19.94 8.29 0.03
C ASP A 164 19.78 9.77 0.44
N GLY A 165 18.54 10.21 0.70
CA GLY A 165 18.21 11.59 1.05
C GLY A 165 18.10 12.53 -0.15
N SER A 166 18.37 12.06 -1.37
CA SER A 166 18.18 12.88 -2.57
C SER A 166 16.70 13.06 -2.89
N THR A 167 16.34 14.15 -3.56
CA THR A 167 14.95 14.43 -3.94
C THR A 167 14.66 13.91 -5.34
N LEU A 168 13.55 13.18 -5.47
CA LEU A 168 12.97 12.76 -6.74
C LEU A 168 11.77 13.63 -7.05
N LEU A 169 11.74 14.22 -8.23
CA LEU A 169 10.51 14.83 -8.72
C LEU A 169 9.58 13.72 -9.17
N VAL A 170 8.40 13.63 -8.54
CA VAL A 170 7.37 12.64 -8.87
C VAL A 170 6.12 13.36 -9.35
N SER A 171 5.47 12.79 -10.35
CA SER A 171 4.18 13.27 -10.85
C SER A 171 3.09 12.22 -10.61
N ALA A 172 1.93 12.65 -10.15
CA ALA A 172 0.83 11.73 -9.88
C ALA A 172 0.20 11.26 -11.20
N ALA A 173 0.50 10.02 -11.60
CA ALA A 173 -0.04 9.39 -12.79
C ALA A 173 -1.35 8.63 -12.51
N GLY A 174 -1.62 8.31 -11.24
CA GLY A 174 -2.83 7.59 -10.83
C GLY A 174 -2.94 7.46 -9.32
N ARG A 175 -3.96 6.72 -8.86
CA ARG A 175 -4.20 6.47 -7.44
C ARG A 175 -4.30 4.98 -7.15
N VAL A 176 -3.77 4.58 -6.00
CA VAL A 176 -3.95 3.24 -5.42
C VAL A 176 -4.61 3.38 -4.05
N PRO A 177 -5.53 2.48 -3.65
CA PRO A 177 -6.22 2.60 -2.37
C PRO A 177 -5.24 2.47 -1.20
N TYR A 178 -4.22 1.61 -1.34
CA TYR A 178 -3.16 1.39 -0.37
C TYR A 178 -1.93 0.76 -1.03
N ALA A 179 -0.77 0.88 -0.39
CA ALA A 179 0.47 0.22 -0.77
C ALA A 179 0.90 -0.75 0.36
N PRO A 180 1.13 -2.05 0.08
CA PRO A 180 1.52 -3.03 1.10
C PRO A 180 2.77 -2.60 1.89
N GLY A 181 2.68 -2.70 3.22
CA GLY A 181 3.75 -2.35 4.18
C GLY A 181 4.22 -0.90 4.19
N ALA A 182 3.64 -0.05 3.34
CA ALA A 182 4.02 1.35 3.25
C ALA A 182 3.29 2.20 4.30
N ARG A 183 3.64 3.48 4.40
CA ARG A 183 2.93 4.45 5.26
C ARG A 183 1.70 4.99 4.53
N ALA A 184 0.83 5.71 5.26
CA ALA A 184 -0.36 6.32 4.68
C ALA A 184 -0.05 7.22 3.47
N SER A 185 1.09 7.92 3.50
CA SER A 185 1.60 8.76 2.43
C SER A 185 2.74 8.05 1.69
N THR A 186 2.43 7.41 0.57
CA THR A 186 3.38 6.61 -0.20
C THR A 186 3.23 6.84 -1.70
N PHE A 187 4.36 6.88 -2.40
CA PHE A 187 4.44 6.82 -3.86
C PHE A 187 4.76 5.37 -4.28
N VAL A 188 3.98 4.83 -5.21
CA VAL A 188 4.31 3.58 -5.90
C VAL A 188 4.82 3.94 -7.28
N VAL A 189 6.06 3.58 -7.55
CA VAL A 189 6.78 3.93 -8.78
C VAL A 189 7.31 2.68 -9.44
N ASP A 190 7.44 2.75 -10.74
CA ASP A 190 8.07 1.69 -11.53
C ASP A 190 9.58 1.66 -11.25
N LEU A 191 10.11 0.46 -10.98
CA LEU A 191 11.51 0.29 -10.59
C LEU A 191 12.45 0.62 -11.75
N ASP A 192 12.13 0.23 -12.98
CA ASP A 192 12.99 0.53 -14.14
C ASP A 192 13.09 2.04 -14.34
N THR A 193 11.99 2.76 -14.16
CA THR A 193 11.96 4.23 -14.18
C THR A 193 12.80 4.84 -13.06
N LEU A 194 12.76 4.28 -11.85
CA LEU A 194 13.63 4.71 -10.76
C LEU A 194 15.11 4.47 -11.04
N LEU A 195 15.44 3.30 -11.61
CA LEU A 195 16.81 2.95 -11.98
C LEU A 195 17.33 3.89 -13.08
N LEU A 196 16.48 4.27 -14.04
CA LEU A 196 16.78 5.31 -15.03
C LEU A 196 17.06 6.68 -14.39
N GLN A 197 16.43 6.98 -13.25
CA GLN A 197 16.65 8.19 -12.45
C GLN A 197 17.80 8.09 -11.45
N ARG A 198 18.65 7.05 -11.57
CA ARG A 198 19.86 6.83 -10.76
C ARG A 198 19.59 6.43 -9.32
N TRP A 199 18.42 5.87 -9.01
CA TRP A 199 18.24 5.23 -7.72
C TRP A 199 19.18 4.03 -7.60
N ARG A 200 20.04 4.02 -6.59
CA ARG A 200 20.99 2.91 -6.34
C ARG A 200 20.71 2.13 -5.06
N GLY A 201 19.58 2.38 -4.40
CA GLY A 201 19.24 1.73 -3.14
C GLY A 201 20.23 1.99 -2.00
N THR A 202 21.03 3.05 -2.09
CA THR A 202 21.99 3.44 -1.05
C THR A 202 21.30 4.21 0.09
N GLY A 203 21.74 4.00 1.33
CA GLY A 203 21.21 4.64 2.54
C GLY A 203 20.58 3.63 3.52
N ASP A 204 19.88 4.13 4.55
CA ASP A 204 19.28 3.32 5.63
C ASP A 204 17.95 2.66 5.23
N ALA A 205 17.80 2.22 3.96
CA ALA A 205 16.59 1.54 3.53
C ALA A 205 16.46 0.15 4.15
N VAL A 206 15.23 -0.15 4.54
CA VAL A 206 14.77 -1.54 4.64
C VAL A 206 14.18 -1.90 3.28
N LEU A 207 14.80 -2.86 2.59
CA LEU A 207 14.28 -3.43 1.36
C LEU A 207 13.34 -4.59 1.70
N GLU A 208 12.08 -4.46 1.30
CA GLU A 208 11.07 -5.50 1.47
C GLU A 208 10.65 -6.03 0.08
N VAL A 209 10.65 -7.35 -0.06
CA VAL A 209 10.23 -8.02 -1.30
C VAL A 209 8.89 -8.69 -1.05
N TYR A 210 7.90 -8.27 -1.82
CA TYR A 210 6.55 -8.81 -1.78
C TYR A 210 6.37 -9.87 -2.86
N SER A 211 5.82 -11.02 -2.49
CA SER A 211 5.47 -12.09 -3.43
C SER A 211 4.01 -12.47 -3.27
N ASP A 212 3.34 -12.72 -4.39
CA ASP A 212 2.01 -13.31 -4.48
C ASP A 212 2.01 -14.82 -4.15
N ARG A 213 3.20 -15.45 -4.07
CA ARG A 213 3.36 -16.87 -3.75
C ARG A 213 3.77 -17.07 -2.30
N ALA A 214 3.03 -17.93 -1.61
CA ALA A 214 3.33 -18.33 -0.23
C ALA A 214 4.10 -19.66 -0.12
N ASP A 215 4.50 -20.28 -1.24
CA ASP A 215 5.22 -21.55 -1.23
C ASP A 215 6.59 -21.42 -0.55
N PRO A 216 6.86 -22.14 0.56
CA PRO A 216 8.14 -22.08 1.26
C PRO A 216 9.33 -22.54 0.41
N ALA A 217 9.14 -23.41 -0.58
CA ALA A 217 10.22 -23.83 -1.47
C ALA A 217 10.59 -22.70 -2.43
N TYR A 218 9.60 -22.04 -3.03
CA TYR A 218 9.80 -20.85 -3.85
C TYR A 218 10.52 -19.73 -3.07
N LEU A 219 10.05 -19.37 -1.87
CA LEU A 219 10.65 -18.30 -1.07
C LEU A 219 12.10 -18.60 -0.69
N ARG A 220 12.42 -19.85 -0.32
CA ARG A 220 13.82 -20.28 -0.10
C ARG A 220 14.67 -20.13 -1.36
N SER A 221 14.16 -20.52 -2.52
CA SER A 221 14.89 -20.37 -3.79
C SER A 221 15.18 -18.90 -4.15
N VAL A 222 14.29 -17.98 -3.75
CA VAL A 222 14.49 -16.54 -3.94
C VAL A 222 15.54 -16.03 -2.95
N ALA A 223 15.43 -16.39 -1.67
CA ALA A 223 16.42 -16.04 -0.66
C ALA A 223 17.82 -16.55 -1.02
N ASP A 224 17.96 -17.79 -1.50
CA ASP A 224 19.23 -18.35 -1.94
C ASP A 224 19.81 -17.61 -3.16
N ARG A 225 18.95 -17.18 -4.10
CA ARG A 225 19.36 -16.38 -5.26
C ARG A 225 19.84 -15.00 -4.86
N LEU A 226 19.14 -14.34 -3.94
CA LEU A 226 19.53 -13.05 -3.38
C LEU A 226 20.85 -13.18 -2.61
N ALA A 227 21.01 -14.23 -1.79
CA ALA A 227 22.23 -14.47 -1.02
C ALA A 227 23.45 -14.67 -1.93
N ARG A 228 23.30 -15.34 -3.08
CA ARG A 228 24.38 -15.47 -4.09
C ARG A 228 24.79 -14.14 -4.72
N GLN A 229 23.92 -13.12 -4.68
CA GLN A 229 24.22 -11.76 -5.10
C GLN A 229 24.69 -10.87 -3.92
N GLY A 230 24.96 -11.46 -2.75
CA GLY A 230 25.35 -10.73 -1.55
C GLY A 230 24.20 -10.04 -0.80
N ILE A 231 22.95 -10.31 -1.18
CA ILE A 231 21.76 -9.76 -0.53
C ILE A 231 21.25 -10.78 0.49
N HIS A 232 21.48 -10.51 1.76
CA HIS A 232 21.03 -11.39 2.85
C HIS A 232 19.60 -11.05 3.27
N VAL A 233 18.71 -12.04 3.20
CA VAL A 233 17.34 -11.90 3.73
C VAL A 233 17.38 -12.00 5.25
N VAL A 234 16.98 -10.92 5.94
CA VAL A 234 17.04 -10.81 7.41
C VAL A 234 15.77 -11.37 8.07
N ASP A 235 14.62 -11.19 7.43
CA ASP A 235 13.32 -11.64 7.94
C ASP A 235 12.47 -12.15 6.78
N THR A 236 11.60 -13.13 7.06
CA THR A 236 10.61 -13.63 6.11
C THR A 236 9.28 -13.71 6.81
N ARG A 237 8.34 -12.87 6.38
CA ARG A 237 6.98 -12.84 6.92
C ARG A 237 6.04 -13.53 5.94
N THR A 238 5.35 -14.55 6.43
CA THR A 238 4.30 -15.22 5.67
C THR A 238 2.94 -14.89 6.27
N ARG A 239 1.92 -14.95 5.43
CA ARG A 239 0.54 -14.75 5.88
C ARG A 239 0.15 -15.74 6.98
N ALA A 240 0.51 -17.01 6.84
CA ALA A 240 0.20 -18.04 7.84
C ALA A 240 0.85 -17.73 9.21
N ALA A 241 2.12 -17.31 9.21
CA ALA A 241 2.81 -16.92 10.45
C ALA A 241 2.20 -15.66 11.08
N LEU A 242 1.73 -14.71 10.28
CA LEU A 242 1.01 -13.53 10.78
C LEU A 242 -0.36 -13.91 11.35
N GLU A 243 -1.12 -14.78 10.68
CA GLU A 243 -2.40 -15.29 11.17
C GLU A 243 -2.26 -16.01 12.52
N GLU A 244 -1.23 -16.83 12.68
CA GLU A 244 -0.93 -17.51 13.94
C GLU A 244 -0.57 -16.51 15.06
N ARG A 245 0.30 -15.55 14.78
CA ARG A 245 0.61 -14.47 15.75
C ARG A 245 -0.62 -13.66 16.15
N TYR A 246 -1.51 -13.36 15.20
CA TYR A 246 -2.76 -12.69 15.50
C TYR A 246 -3.71 -13.59 16.30
N ALA A 247 -3.74 -14.89 16.05
CA ALA A 247 -4.53 -15.85 16.81
C ALA A 247 -4.05 -16.01 18.27
N GLU A 248 -2.77 -15.75 18.52
CA GLU A 248 -2.17 -15.74 19.86
C GLU A 248 -2.32 -14.38 20.58
N SER A 249 -2.73 -13.34 19.87
CA SER A 249 -2.83 -11.99 20.43
C SER A 249 -3.90 -11.87 21.52
N ALA A 250 -3.73 -10.89 22.41
CA ALA A 250 -4.71 -10.58 23.46
C ALA A 250 -6.11 -10.28 22.90
N ALA A 251 -6.19 -9.70 21.70
CA ALA A 251 -7.46 -9.44 21.02
C ALA A 251 -8.18 -10.73 20.60
N ALA A 252 -7.45 -11.75 20.15
CA ALA A 252 -8.04 -13.05 19.84
C ALA A 252 -8.53 -13.77 21.12
N TRP A 253 -7.77 -13.67 22.21
CA TRP A 253 -8.19 -14.17 23.51
C TRP A 253 -9.43 -13.47 24.05
N SER A 254 -9.53 -12.14 23.92
CA SER A 254 -10.72 -11.39 24.35
C SER A 254 -11.96 -11.77 23.53
N LEU A 255 -11.81 -12.02 22.23
CA LEU A 255 -12.89 -12.51 21.37
C LEU A 255 -13.41 -13.90 21.83
N ARG A 256 -12.50 -14.82 22.18
CA ARG A 256 -12.86 -16.13 22.73
C ARG A 256 -13.58 -16.00 24.07
N LEU A 257 -13.12 -15.09 24.94
CA LEU A 257 -13.76 -14.82 26.22
C LEU A 257 -15.16 -14.22 26.03
N ALA A 258 -15.33 -13.31 25.07
CA ALA A 258 -16.65 -12.76 24.73
C ALA A 258 -17.64 -13.83 24.28
N LEU A 259 -17.18 -14.83 23.50
CA LEU A 259 -18.00 -15.99 23.14
C LEU A 259 -18.45 -16.80 24.37
N VAL A 260 -17.52 -17.07 25.30
CA VAL A 260 -17.83 -17.77 26.56
C VAL A 260 -18.85 -16.98 27.39
N VAL A 261 -18.67 -15.67 27.52
CA VAL A 261 -19.61 -14.78 28.22
C VAL A 261 -20.98 -14.79 27.55
N GLY A 262 -21.03 -14.79 26.21
CA GLY A 262 -22.29 -14.91 25.46
C GLY A 262 -23.01 -16.23 25.74
N ILE A 263 -22.29 -17.36 25.77
CA ILE A 263 -22.85 -18.67 26.13
C ILE A 263 -23.39 -18.66 27.57
N LEU A 264 -22.61 -18.12 28.52
CA LEU A 264 -23.03 -18.00 29.91
C LEU A 264 -24.28 -17.13 30.06
N ALA A 265 -24.38 -16.02 29.32
CA ALA A 265 -25.57 -15.18 29.32
C ALA A 265 -26.81 -15.93 28.83
N VAL A 266 -26.71 -16.71 27.76
CA VAL A 266 -27.81 -17.56 27.27
C VAL A 266 -28.22 -18.60 28.33
N LEU A 267 -27.25 -19.22 29.03
CA LEU A 267 -27.53 -20.17 30.11
C LEU A 267 -28.24 -19.49 31.30
N VAL A 268 -27.83 -18.28 31.68
CA VAL A 268 -28.50 -17.51 32.74
C VAL A 268 -29.94 -17.18 32.37
N VAL A 269 -30.19 -16.77 31.12
CA VAL A 269 -31.55 -16.52 30.63
C VAL A 269 -32.37 -17.80 30.60
N ALA A 270 -31.80 -18.91 30.15
CA ALA A 270 -32.44 -20.23 30.17
C ALA A 270 -32.84 -20.63 31.60
N LEU A 271 -31.97 -20.43 32.58
CA LEU A 271 -32.26 -20.68 33.99
C LEU A 271 -33.38 -19.77 34.51
N ALA A 272 -33.34 -18.47 34.21
CA ALA A 272 -34.39 -17.53 34.60
C ALA A 272 -35.76 -17.91 34.01
N LEU A 273 -35.80 -18.37 32.76
CA LEU A 273 -37.02 -18.90 32.14
C LEU A 273 -37.55 -20.14 32.87
N ILE A 274 -36.67 -21.07 33.25
CA ILE A 274 -37.07 -22.26 34.04
C ILE A 274 -37.66 -21.83 35.38
N VAL A 275 -37.01 -20.91 36.09
CA VAL A 275 -37.51 -20.40 37.38
C VAL A 275 -38.88 -19.73 37.23
N LEU A 276 -39.05 -18.90 36.19
CA LEU A 276 -40.33 -18.24 35.89
C LEU A 276 -41.46 -19.23 35.57
N VAL A 277 -41.14 -20.30 34.84
CA VAL A 277 -42.11 -21.35 34.51
C VAL A 277 -42.46 -22.19 35.74
N GLU A 278 -41.48 -22.55 36.58
CA GLU A 278 -41.72 -23.32 37.80
C GLU A 278 -42.44 -22.49 38.88
N SER A 279 -42.18 -21.19 39.00
CA SER A 279 -42.90 -20.31 39.94
C SER A 279 -44.38 -20.16 39.59
N SER A 280 -44.70 -20.15 38.29
CA SER A 280 -46.08 -20.11 37.77
C SER A 280 -46.70 -21.49 37.55
N ALA A 281 -45.97 -22.58 37.83
CA ALA A 281 -46.40 -23.93 37.48
C ALA A 281 -47.68 -24.34 38.22
N ARG A 282 -47.86 -23.89 39.47
CA ARG A 282 -49.04 -24.26 40.27
C ARG A 282 -50.33 -23.66 39.68
N GLU A 283 -50.34 -22.37 39.40
CA GLU A 283 -51.48 -21.67 38.79
C GLU A 283 -51.78 -22.24 37.41
N ARG A 284 -50.77 -22.30 36.53
CA ARG A 284 -50.91 -22.86 35.19
C ARG A 284 -51.37 -24.32 35.18
N SER A 285 -50.91 -25.15 36.13
CA SER A 285 -51.34 -26.55 36.22
C SER A 285 -52.84 -26.70 36.52
N ARG A 286 -53.44 -25.75 37.25
CA ARG A 286 -54.89 -25.73 37.52
C ARG A 286 -55.68 -25.33 36.28
N ASP A 287 -55.25 -24.29 35.58
CA ASP A 287 -55.88 -23.85 34.33
C ASP A 287 -55.83 -24.96 33.28
N TYR A 288 -54.69 -25.65 33.17
CA TYR A 288 -54.54 -26.80 32.27
C TYR A 288 -55.39 -28.00 32.69
N ALA A 289 -55.60 -28.25 33.99
CA ALA A 289 -56.51 -29.30 34.45
C ALA A 289 -57.97 -28.98 34.07
N GLY A 290 -58.40 -27.72 34.19
CA GLY A 290 -59.72 -27.26 33.72
C GLY A 290 -59.93 -27.48 32.22
N LEU A 291 -58.92 -27.18 31.39
CA LEU A 291 -58.96 -27.46 29.95
C LEU A 291 -59.05 -28.97 29.64
N ARG A 292 -58.38 -29.82 30.43
CA ARG A 292 -58.48 -31.28 30.29
C ARG A 292 -59.87 -31.79 30.68
N LEU A 293 -60.50 -31.23 31.71
CA LEU A 293 -61.88 -31.53 32.08
C LEU A 293 -62.87 -31.12 30.97
N ALA A 294 -62.56 -30.04 30.24
CA ALA A 294 -63.31 -29.62 29.05
C ALA A 294 -63.06 -30.52 27.80
N GLY A 295 -62.29 -31.61 27.94
CA GLY A 295 -62.09 -32.61 26.88
C GLY A 295 -60.86 -32.40 26.00
N LEU A 296 -60.01 -31.40 26.27
CA LEU A 296 -58.79 -31.19 25.50
C LEU A 296 -57.75 -32.29 25.80
N GLY A 297 -57.25 -32.94 24.75
CA GLY A 297 -56.18 -33.93 24.87
C GLY A 297 -54.85 -33.31 25.32
N ALA A 298 -53.99 -34.12 25.96
CA ALA A 298 -52.70 -33.69 26.50
C ALA A 298 -51.78 -33.01 25.46
N ARG A 299 -51.87 -33.42 24.19
CA ARG A 299 -51.13 -32.79 23.08
C ARG A 299 -51.61 -31.37 22.80
N SER A 300 -52.92 -31.13 22.85
CA SER A 300 -53.49 -29.79 22.62
C SER A 300 -53.14 -28.85 23.77
N VAL A 301 -53.24 -29.32 25.02
CA VAL A 301 -52.83 -28.53 26.20
C VAL A 301 -51.35 -28.17 26.14
N ARG A 302 -50.47 -29.12 25.75
CA ARG A 302 -49.05 -28.83 25.54
C ARG A 302 -48.81 -27.79 24.44
N ARG A 303 -49.55 -27.84 23.33
CA ARG A 303 -49.44 -26.83 22.26
C ARG A 303 -49.87 -25.44 22.75
N VAL A 304 -50.91 -25.36 23.56
CA VAL A 304 -51.35 -24.09 24.18
C VAL A 304 -50.26 -23.55 25.11
N ALA A 305 -49.72 -24.39 26.00
CA ALA A 305 -48.65 -23.99 26.92
C ALA A 305 -47.38 -23.51 26.18
N VAL A 306 -46.99 -24.21 25.10
CA VAL A 306 -45.85 -23.80 24.26
C VAL A 306 -46.17 -22.51 23.49
N GLY A 307 -47.41 -22.36 23.00
CA GLY A 307 -47.87 -21.18 22.26
C GLY A 307 -47.93 -19.92 23.11
N GLU A 308 -48.02 -20.04 24.44
CA GLU A 308 -47.96 -18.91 25.37
C GLU A 308 -46.52 -18.39 25.56
N LEU A 309 -45.54 -19.30 25.62
CA LEU A 309 -44.14 -18.96 25.91
C LEU A 309 -43.33 -18.56 24.67
N LEU A 310 -43.59 -19.21 23.52
CA LEU A 310 -42.83 -18.95 22.30
C LEU A 310 -42.87 -17.48 21.84
N PRO A 311 -44.03 -16.80 21.80
CA PRO A 311 -44.08 -15.39 21.40
C PRO A 311 -43.25 -14.50 22.32
N VAL A 312 -43.28 -14.75 23.64
CA VAL A 312 -42.49 -13.99 24.61
C VAL A 312 -40.99 -14.17 24.35
N VAL A 313 -40.54 -15.40 24.14
CA VAL A 313 -39.14 -15.70 23.81
C VAL A 313 -38.71 -15.05 22.50
N VAL A 314 -39.55 -15.11 21.46
CA VAL A 314 -39.27 -14.49 20.15
C VAL A 314 -39.16 -12.97 20.29
N VAL A 315 -40.14 -12.33 20.93
CA VAL A 315 -40.14 -10.87 21.12
C VAL A 315 -38.94 -10.42 21.96
N ALA A 316 -38.66 -11.10 23.08
CA ALA A 316 -37.49 -10.81 23.91
C ALA A 316 -36.17 -10.96 23.13
N SER A 317 -36.07 -12.00 22.28
CA SER A 317 -34.88 -12.23 21.45
C SER A 317 -34.69 -11.14 20.39
N ILE A 318 -35.76 -10.70 19.73
CA ILE A 318 -35.71 -9.60 18.76
C ILE A 318 -35.28 -8.30 19.43
N LEU A 319 -35.85 -7.98 20.60
CA LEU A 319 -35.49 -6.79 21.36
C LEU A 319 -34.03 -6.85 21.84
N GLY A 320 -33.59 -8.00 22.36
CA GLY A 320 -32.20 -8.21 22.78
C GLY A 320 -31.21 -8.10 21.62
N LEU A 321 -31.56 -8.65 20.45
CA LEU A 321 -30.75 -8.54 19.23
C LEU A 321 -30.62 -7.08 18.78
N GLY A 322 -31.73 -6.33 18.76
CA GLY A 322 -31.72 -4.91 18.41
C GLY A 322 -30.88 -4.07 19.37
N ALA A 323 -31.05 -4.29 20.69
CA ALA A 323 -30.27 -3.62 21.71
C ALA A 323 -28.76 -3.95 21.60
N GLY A 324 -28.41 -5.22 21.40
CA GLY A 324 -27.03 -5.67 21.22
C GLY A 324 -26.38 -5.12 19.95
N ALA A 325 -27.11 -5.08 18.84
CA ALA A 325 -26.63 -4.49 17.59
C ALA A 325 -26.38 -2.99 17.74
N LEU A 326 -27.30 -2.26 18.40
CA LEU A 326 -27.15 -0.83 18.67
C LEU A 326 -25.95 -0.56 19.60
N ALA A 327 -25.81 -1.34 20.67
CA ALA A 327 -24.69 -1.21 21.60
C ALA A 327 -23.35 -1.47 20.90
N THR A 328 -23.29 -2.52 20.06
CA THR A 328 -22.09 -2.83 19.28
C THR A 328 -21.76 -1.72 18.29
N HIS A 329 -22.76 -1.22 17.54
CA HIS A 329 -22.57 -0.11 16.60
C HIS A 329 -22.04 1.15 17.29
N ALA A 330 -22.51 1.45 18.51
CA ALA A 330 -22.04 2.60 19.29
C ALA A 330 -20.65 2.38 19.92
N ALA A 331 -20.28 1.14 20.25
CA ALA A 331 -19.03 0.81 20.94
C ALA A 331 -17.86 0.54 19.98
N MET A 332 -18.10 -0.16 18.86
CA MET A 332 -17.08 -0.66 17.93
C MET A 332 -16.08 0.42 17.46
N PRO A 333 -16.52 1.65 17.09
CA PRO A 333 -15.59 2.69 16.62
C PRO A 333 -14.60 3.17 17.69
N ARG A 334 -14.87 2.89 18.96
CA ARG A 334 -14.04 3.35 20.10
C ARG A 334 -13.09 2.27 20.62
N ILE A 335 -13.22 1.03 20.15
CA ILE A 335 -12.38 -0.08 20.62
C ILE A 335 -11.08 -0.08 19.82
N PRO A 336 -9.91 0.13 20.46
CA PRO A 336 -8.63 0.00 19.77
C PRO A 336 -8.36 -1.49 19.49
N LEU A 337 -8.70 -1.94 18.28
CA LEU A 337 -8.45 -3.33 17.87
C LEU A 337 -6.97 -3.62 17.61
N PHE A 338 -6.19 -2.57 17.35
CA PHE A 338 -4.76 -2.66 17.13
C PHE A 338 -4.03 -1.75 18.10
N PRO A 339 -2.92 -2.20 18.71
CA PRO A 339 -2.06 -1.35 19.55
C PRO A 339 -1.57 -0.11 18.80
N THR A 340 -1.38 -0.25 17.49
CA THR A 340 -1.08 0.82 16.54
C THR A 340 -2.09 0.71 15.40
N GLY A 341 -2.96 1.71 15.25
CA GLY A 341 -3.94 1.73 14.15
C GLY A 341 -3.26 1.64 12.78
N SER A 342 -3.81 0.84 11.87
CA SER A 342 -3.35 0.81 10.49
C SER A 342 -3.69 2.14 9.84
N ALA A 343 -2.67 2.92 9.47
CA ALA A 343 -2.86 4.18 8.77
C ALA A 343 -3.20 3.99 7.29
N VAL A 344 -3.21 2.75 6.81
CA VAL A 344 -3.12 2.41 5.38
C VAL A 344 -4.30 1.55 4.92
N TYR A 345 -4.83 0.71 5.81
CA TYR A 345 -5.99 -0.12 5.52
C TYR A 345 -7.06 0.11 6.59
N PRO A 346 -8.20 0.76 6.26
CA PRO A 346 -9.31 0.87 7.19
C PRO A 346 -9.86 -0.53 7.45
N VAL A 347 -9.82 -0.97 8.70
CA VAL A 347 -10.41 -2.25 9.10
C VAL A 347 -11.92 -2.10 8.93
N ASP A 348 -12.53 -3.00 8.17
CA ASP A 348 -13.97 -3.04 8.04
C ASP A 348 -14.58 -3.50 9.37
N LEU A 349 -15.17 -2.55 10.09
CA LEU A 349 -15.87 -2.77 11.37
C LEU A 349 -17.38 -2.88 11.19
N THR A 350 -17.84 -3.10 9.95
CA THR A 350 -19.26 -3.39 9.73
C THR A 350 -19.64 -4.69 10.43
N LEU A 351 -20.85 -4.70 10.99
CA LEU A 351 -21.39 -5.90 11.59
C LEU A 351 -21.51 -6.98 10.52
N ALA A 352 -20.87 -8.12 10.76
CA ALA A 352 -21.11 -9.33 9.99
C ALA A 352 -22.52 -9.84 10.30
N TRP A 353 -23.53 -9.28 9.62
CA TRP A 353 -24.95 -9.55 9.88
C TRP A 353 -25.30 -11.04 9.80
N TRP A 354 -24.59 -11.81 8.97
CA TRP A 354 -24.76 -13.26 8.90
C TRP A 354 -24.32 -13.96 10.20
N ALA A 355 -23.23 -13.52 10.83
CA ALA A 355 -22.74 -14.09 12.08
C ALA A 355 -23.66 -13.70 13.25
N VAL A 356 -24.14 -12.45 13.24
CA VAL A 356 -25.16 -11.96 14.17
C VAL A 356 -26.45 -12.76 14.04
N GLY A 357 -26.93 -12.98 12.81
CA GLY A 357 -28.10 -13.80 12.52
C GLY A 357 -27.93 -15.25 12.94
N ALA A 358 -26.78 -15.86 12.65
CA ALA A 358 -26.48 -17.24 13.06
C ALA A 358 -26.46 -17.37 14.60
N ALA A 359 -25.79 -16.46 15.31
CA ALA A 359 -25.78 -16.44 16.76
C ALA A 359 -27.20 -16.24 17.34
N ALA A 360 -28.01 -15.37 16.75
CA ALA A 360 -29.39 -15.14 17.14
C ALA A 360 -30.26 -16.39 16.95
N VAL A 361 -30.11 -17.10 15.83
CA VAL A 361 -30.82 -18.36 15.57
C VAL A 361 -30.41 -19.44 16.57
N VAL A 362 -29.12 -19.58 16.87
CA VAL A 362 -28.63 -20.55 17.86
C VAL A 362 -29.17 -20.23 19.25
N ALA A 363 -29.13 -18.96 19.67
CA ALA A 363 -29.67 -18.53 20.96
C ALA A 363 -31.19 -18.75 21.04
N LEU A 364 -31.93 -18.37 19.99
CA LEU A 364 -33.37 -18.57 19.91
C LEU A 364 -33.74 -20.05 19.94
N ALA A 365 -33.00 -20.91 19.24
CA ALA A 365 -33.20 -22.35 19.27
C ALA A 365 -32.96 -22.93 20.68
N ALA A 366 -31.89 -22.51 21.36
CA ALA A 366 -31.58 -22.95 22.72
C ALA A 366 -32.65 -22.51 23.73
N LEU A 367 -33.06 -21.23 23.68
CA LEU A 367 -34.11 -20.70 24.57
C LEU A 367 -35.49 -21.28 24.24
N GLY A 368 -35.81 -21.44 22.96
CA GLY A 368 -37.03 -22.09 22.50
C GLY A 368 -37.13 -23.54 22.94
N ALA A 369 -36.03 -24.31 22.80
CA ALA A 369 -35.94 -25.67 23.33
C ALA A 369 -36.15 -25.70 24.85
N THR A 370 -35.51 -24.78 25.59
CA THR A 370 -35.68 -24.65 27.03
C THR A 370 -37.13 -24.38 27.42
N ALA A 371 -37.79 -23.42 26.75
CA ALA A 371 -39.19 -23.09 26.99
C ALA A 371 -40.12 -24.27 26.69
N VAL A 372 -39.91 -24.98 25.58
CA VAL A 372 -40.70 -26.16 25.21
C VAL A 372 -40.53 -27.29 26.22
N LEU A 373 -39.31 -27.54 26.69
CA LEU A 373 -39.03 -28.58 27.69
C LEU A 373 -39.65 -28.22 29.05
N ALA A 374 -39.52 -26.97 29.49
CA ALA A 374 -40.13 -26.49 30.73
C ALA A 374 -41.67 -26.58 30.67
N ALA A 375 -42.28 -26.10 29.58
CA ALA A 375 -43.73 -26.19 29.36
C ALA A 375 -44.22 -27.63 29.32
N ALA A 376 -43.51 -28.51 28.60
CA ALA A 376 -43.84 -29.93 28.53
C ALA A 376 -43.80 -30.58 29.91
N ARG A 377 -42.78 -30.27 30.73
CA ARG A 377 -42.62 -30.81 32.09
C ARG A 377 -43.75 -30.36 33.01
N VAL A 378 -44.14 -29.08 32.97
CA VAL A 378 -45.29 -28.57 33.74
C VAL A 378 -46.60 -29.22 33.28
N SER A 379 -46.81 -29.35 31.96
CA SER A 379 -48.02 -29.98 31.39
C SER A 379 -48.13 -31.48 31.69
N ALA A 380 -47.01 -32.18 31.87
CA ALA A 380 -47.02 -33.59 32.25
C ALA A 380 -47.41 -33.79 33.72
N ARG A 381 -47.19 -32.78 34.57
CA ARG A 381 -47.51 -32.79 36.01
C ARG A 381 -48.96 -32.41 36.31
N SER A 382 -49.76 -31.97 35.33
CA SER A 382 -51.18 -31.64 35.52
C SER A 382 -52.06 -32.90 35.46
N GLY A 383 -52.07 -33.64 36.57
CA GLY A 383 -52.99 -34.76 36.82
C GLY A 383 -54.26 -34.31 37.58
N PRO A 384 -55.39 -35.02 37.41
CA PRO A 384 -56.66 -34.70 38.07
C PRO A 384 -56.58 -34.75 39.61
N ASP A 385 -55.60 -35.48 40.16
CA ASP A 385 -55.35 -35.55 41.61
C ASP A 385 -55.05 -34.19 42.24
N ARG A 386 -54.50 -33.23 41.46
CA ARG A 386 -54.22 -31.86 41.92
C ARG A 386 -55.48 -31.04 42.23
N LEU A 387 -56.65 -31.41 41.69
CA LEU A 387 -57.91 -30.72 42.00
C LEU A 387 -58.43 -31.07 43.41
N ARG A 388 -57.96 -32.19 43.99
CA ARG A 388 -58.34 -32.62 45.33
C ARG A 388 -57.49 -32.00 46.45
N GLU A 389 -56.34 -31.40 46.13
CA GLU A 389 -55.46 -30.74 47.11
C GLU A 389 -55.93 -29.32 47.49
N ALA A 390 -56.99 -28.80 46.87
CA ALA A 390 -57.44 -27.41 47.02
C ALA A 390 -58.79 -27.24 47.73
N GLY A 391 -59.48 -28.33 48.06
CA GLY A 391 -60.64 -28.35 48.96
C GLY A 391 -60.22 -28.89 50.31
#